data_AF-A0A2E2PKV1-F1
#
_entry.id   AF-A0A2E2PKV1-F1
#
_cell.length_a   1.000
_cell.length_b   1.000
_cell.length_c   1.000
_cell.angle_alpha   90.00
_cell.angle_beta   90.00
_cell.angle_gamma   90.00
#
_symmetry.space_group_name_H-M   'P 1'
#
loop_
_entity.id
_entity.type
_entity.pdbx_description
1 polymer ?
#
loop_
_entity_poly.entity_id
_entity_poly.type
_entity_poly.pdbx_seq_one_letter_code
_entity_poly.pdbx_strand_id
1 'polypeptide(L)'
;MEKNCNEVVQKKGIFFLKYTFVKFDGLCREYNKDGKILKEKSFSDGKKQGRFLIFNDKFLTDYFYMKNNKIDGEYKKFKNKKLYKKIYYINGNIQRCLIDLDYIMLSEKKLSTLKKKYSENSEKKDILKTIREKEIKLLSNKQDCEIIKFQQL
;
A
#
# COMPACT_ATOMS: atom_id res chain seq x y z
N MET A 1 2.20 5.96 23.35
CA MET A 1 0.76 5.72 23.61
C MET A 1 0.15 4.98 22.42
N GLU A 2 -0.85 4.13 22.63
CA GLU A 2 -1.59 3.46 21.54
C GLU A 2 -3.06 3.88 21.56
N LYS A 3 -3.66 4.13 20.38
CA LYS A 3 -5.05 4.61 20.24
C LYS A 3 -5.76 4.01 19.03
N ASN A 4 -7.09 4.07 18.99
CA ASN A 4 -7.79 3.88 17.73
C ASN A 4 -7.57 5.11 16.83
N CYS A 5 -7.35 4.92 15.53
CA CYS A 5 -7.15 6.04 14.61
C CYS A 5 -8.38 6.97 14.50
N ASN A 6 -9.58 6.55 14.90
CA ASN A 6 -10.75 7.43 14.99
C ASN A 6 -10.69 8.45 16.14
N GLU A 7 -9.79 8.23 17.13
CA GLU A 7 -9.48 9.15 18.21
C GLU A 7 -8.40 10.18 17.81
N VAL A 8 -7.83 10.09 16.60
CA VAL A 8 -6.77 10.98 16.13
C VAL A 8 -7.30 11.84 14.98
N VAL A 9 -7.34 13.16 15.17
CA VAL A 9 -7.88 14.11 14.19
C VAL A 9 -6.78 15.00 13.62
N GLN A 10 -6.83 15.27 12.32
CA GLN A 10 -5.89 16.16 11.66
C GLN A 10 -6.44 17.58 11.59
N LYS A 11 -5.67 18.58 12.01
CA LYS A 11 -5.95 20.01 11.85
C LYS A 11 -4.72 20.72 11.33
N LYS A 12 -4.81 21.39 10.17
CA LYS A 12 -3.71 22.12 9.53
C LYS A 12 -2.39 21.32 9.44
N GLY A 13 -2.47 20.03 9.11
CA GLY A 13 -1.29 19.17 8.97
C GLY A 13 -0.76 18.56 10.27
N ILE A 14 -1.30 18.93 11.43
CA ILE A 14 -0.93 18.39 12.75
C ILE A 14 -2.03 17.47 13.26
N PHE A 15 -1.66 16.37 13.91
CA PHE A 15 -2.53 15.35 14.44
C PHE A 15 -2.69 15.52 15.95
N PHE A 16 -3.93 15.47 16.43
CA PHE A 16 -4.32 15.69 17.82
C PHE A 16 -5.21 14.56 18.31
N LEU A 17 -5.25 14.35 19.62
CA LEU A 17 -6.30 13.56 20.25
C LEU A 17 -7.65 14.27 20.12
N LYS A 18 -8.68 13.54 19.69
CA LYS A 18 -10.04 14.03 19.50
C LYS A 18 -10.55 14.71 20.78
N TYR A 19 -11.26 15.82 20.60
CA TYR A 19 -11.81 16.65 21.69
C TYR A 19 -10.74 17.30 22.61
N THR A 20 -9.48 17.31 22.20
CA THR A 20 -8.40 17.98 22.93
C THR A 20 -7.57 18.86 21.99
N PHE A 21 -6.62 19.60 22.57
CA PHE A 21 -5.55 20.30 21.86
C PHE A 21 -4.20 19.60 22.01
N VAL A 22 -4.18 18.37 22.53
CA VAL A 22 -2.97 17.58 22.75
C VAL A 22 -2.53 16.97 21.42
N LYS A 23 -1.32 17.32 20.98
CA LYS A 23 -0.70 16.69 19.81
C LYS A 23 -0.55 15.19 20.05
N PHE A 24 -0.88 14.39 19.06
CA PHE A 24 -0.81 12.95 19.19
C PHE A 24 0.63 12.45 19.03
N ASP A 25 1.08 11.63 19.98
CA ASP A 25 2.37 10.96 19.96
C ASP A 25 2.19 9.47 20.27
N GLY A 26 2.71 8.61 19.40
CA GLY A 26 2.58 7.15 19.48
C GLY A 26 1.88 6.52 18.28
N LEU A 27 1.29 5.34 18.50
CA LEU A 27 0.70 4.51 17.45
C LEU A 27 -0.82 4.65 17.45
N CYS A 28 -1.43 4.73 16.26
CA CYS A 28 -2.85 4.47 16.10
C CYS A 28 -3.11 3.24 15.23
N ARG A 29 -4.17 2.50 15.55
CA ARG A 29 -4.64 1.35 14.78
C ARG A 29 -6.07 1.56 14.26
N GLU A 30 -6.30 1.12 13.04
CA GLU A 30 -7.60 1.14 12.37
C GLU A 30 -8.07 -0.30 12.20
N TYR A 31 -9.34 -0.60 12.48
CA TYR A 31 -9.89 -1.96 12.47
C TYR A 31 -11.10 -2.05 11.53
N ASN A 32 -11.35 -3.23 10.97
CA ASN A 32 -12.58 -3.52 10.25
C ASN A 32 -13.73 -3.83 11.23
N LYS A 33 -14.95 -4.03 10.69
CA LYS A 33 -16.15 -4.38 11.48
C LYS A 33 -16.02 -5.67 12.32
N ASP A 34 -15.13 -6.57 11.92
CA ASP A 34 -14.87 -7.85 12.60
C ASP A 34 -13.71 -7.74 13.61
N GLY A 35 -13.18 -6.52 13.85
CA GLY A 35 -12.08 -6.28 14.79
C GLY A 35 -10.68 -6.63 14.27
N LYS A 36 -10.51 -6.94 12.98
CA LYS A 36 -9.19 -7.18 12.37
C LYS A 36 -8.51 -5.86 12.03
N ILE A 37 -7.19 -5.78 12.28
CA ILE A 37 -6.40 -4.60 11.96
C ILE A 37 -6.33 -4.37 10.44
N LEU A 38 -6.60 -3.13 10.03
CA LEU A 38 -6.47 -2.64 8.66
C LEU A 38 -5.22 -1.80 8.50
N LYS A 39 -4.87 -0.97 9.49
CA LYS A 39 -3.70 -0.08 9.43
C LYS A 39 -3.09 0.12 10.81
N GLU A 40 -1.77 0.28 10.84
CA GLU A 40 -1.02 0.79 11.99
C GLU A 40 -0.21 2.01 11.52
N LYS A 41 -0.31 3.12 12.25
CA LYS A 41 0.27 4.42 11.88
C LYS A 41 1.03 5.00 13.06
N SER A 42 2.26 5.43 12.83
CA SER A 42 3.13 6.02 13.87
C SER A 42 3.17 7.54 13.77
N PHE A 43 3.14 8.21 14.93
CA PHE A 43 3.16 9.66 15.04
C PHE A 43 4.14 10.10 16.12
N SER A 44 4.76 11.25 15.91
CA SER A 44 5.53 11.96 16.92
C SER A 44 5.30 13.46 16.80
N ASP A 45 5.10 14.14 17.92
CA ASP A 45 4.75 15.57 17.99
C ASP A 45 3.63 15.97 17.01
N GLY A 46 2.58 15.14 16.90
CA GLY A 46 1.46 15.38 16.02
C GLY A 46 1.79 15.32 14.53
N LYS A 47 2.89 14.69 14.13
CA LYS A 47 3.23 14.42 12.72
C LYS A 47 3.35 12.93 12.50
N LYS A 48 3.00 12.45 11.30
CA LYS A 48 3.31 11.07 10.89
C LYS A 48 4.82 10.91 10.88
N GLN A 49 5.32 9.98 11.67
CA GLN A 49 6.74 9.77 11.92
C GLN A 49 6.98 8.30 12.25
N GLY A 50 7.89 7.65 11.54
CA GLY A 50 8.20 6.24 11.73
C GLY A 50 7.38 5.31 10.85
N ARG A 51 7.15 4.08 11.33
CA ARG A 51 6.64 2.96 10.54
C ARG A 51 5.13 3.00 10.33
N PHE A 52 4.69 2.63 9.13
CA PHE A 52 3.30 2.48 8.73
C PHE A 52 3.08 1.10 8.13
N LEU A 53 1.95 0.49 8.48
CA LEU A 53 1.51 -0.81 7.98
C LEU A 53 0.09 -0.74 7.44
N ILE A 54 -0.16 -1.44 6.35
CA ILE A 54 -1.49 -1.66 5.79
C ILE A 54 -1.69 -3.16 5.61
N PHE A 55 -2.86 -3.62 6.02
CA PHE A 55 -3.26 -5.01 5.97
C PHE A 55 -4.52 -5.18 5.14
N ASN A 56 -4.61 -6.30 4.44
CA ASN A 56 -5.86 -6.84 3.92
C ASN A 56 -6.16 -8.13 4.69
N ASP A 57 -7.25 -8.12 5.46
CA ASP A 57 -7.58 -9.13 6.47
C ASP A 57 -6.47 -9.35 7.51
N LYS A 58 -5.56 -10.29 7.23
CA LYS A 58 -4.43 -10.68 8.10
C LYS A 58 -3.08 -10.58 7.39
N PHE A 59 -3.07 -10.17 6.12
CA PHE A 59 -1.86 -10.12 5.32
C PHE A 59 -1.38 -8.69 5.17
N LEU A 60 -0.13 -8.44 5.55
CA LEU A 60 0.55 -7.19 5.25
C LEU A 60 0.56 -6.98 3.74
N THR A 61 0.05 -5.84 3.28
CA THR A 61 0.07 -5.44 1.87
C THR A 61 1.06 -4.34 1.62
N ASP A 62 1.23 -3.42 2.58
CA ASP A 62 2.11 -2.27 2.44
C ASP A 62 2.85 -2.00 3.75
N TYR A 63 4.14 -1.69 3.64
CA TYR A 63 5.03 -1.33 4.73
C TYR A 63 5.87 -0.15 4.29
N PHE A 64 5.87 0.95 5.02
CA PHE A 64 6.66 2.12 4.66
C PHE A 64 6.98 3.00 5.87
N TYR A 65 7.88 3.96 5.67
CA TYR A 65 8.26 4.93 6.68
C TYR A 65 7.78 6.33 6.32
N MET A 66 7.45 7.08 7.36
CA MET A 66 7.07 8.48 7.29
C MET A 66 8.09 9.33 8.05
N LYS A 67 8.43 10.49 7.50
CA LYS A 67 9.19 11.54 8.16
C LYS A 67 8.47 12.86 7.95
N ASN A 68 8.09 13.53 9.03
CA ASN A 68 7.41 14.83 8.98
C ASN A 68 6.23 14.87 7.99
N ASN A 69 5.28 13.95 8.11
CA ASN A 69 4.10 13.84 7.23
C ASN A 69 4.35 13.43 5.77
N LYS A 70 5.59 13.14 5.37
CA LYS A 70 5.93 12.64 4.03
C LYS A 70 6.46 11.22 4.10
N ILE A 71 6.25 10.43 3.03
CA ILE A 71 6.92 9.13 2.90
C ILE A 71 8.41 9.40 2.69
N ASP A 72 9.25 8.72 3.45
CA ASP A 72 10.70 8.89 3.37
C ASP A 72 11.38 7.56 3.67
N GLY A 73 12.24 7.09 2.75
CA GLY A 73 12.81 5.76 2.75
C GLY A 73 12.01 4.73 1.94
N GLU A 74 12.13 3.47 2.33
CA GLU A 74 11.62 2.32 1.57
C GLU A 74 10.11 2.11 1.79
N TYR A 75 9.38 1.97 0.68
CA TYR A 75 8.00 1.52 0.62
C TYR A 75 7.95 0.13 -0.01
N LYS A 76 7.54 -0.88 0.76
CA LYS A 76 7.41 -2.26 0.33
C LYS A 76 5.95 -2.61 0.07
N LYS A 77 5.69 -3.32 -1.04
CA LYS A 77 4.37 -3.91 -1.33
C LYS A 77 4.44 -5.41 -1.42
N PHE A 78 3.44 -6.04 -0.84
CA PHE A 78 3.32 -7.48 -0.73
C PHE A 78 2.02 -7.96 -1.38
N LYS A 79 2.08 -9.13 -1.99
CA LYS A 79 0.90 -9.83 -2.51
C LYS A 79 1.08 -11.31 -2.24
N ASN A 80 0.04 -11.95 -1.72
CA ASN A 80 0.10 -13.35 -1.30
C ASN A 80 1.32 -13.61 -0.38
N LYS A 81 1.58 -12.69 0.57
CA LYS A 81 2.72 -12.71 1.51
C LYS A 81 4.12 -12.58 0.88
N LYS A 82 4.23 -12.43 -0.44
CA LYS A 82 5.52 -12.22 -1.11
C LYS A 82 5.73 -10.74 -1.42
N LEU A 83 6.93 -10.25 -1.12
CA LEU A 83 7.38 -8.93 -1.55
C LEU A 83 7.46 -8.92 -3.08
N TYR A 84 6.84 -7.94 -3.72
CA TYR A 84 6.88 -7.83 -5.19
C TYR A 84 7.23 -6.43 -5.70
N LYS A 85 7.20 -5.41 -4.83
CA LYS A 85 7.56 -4.04 -5.22
C LYS A 85 8.27 -3.32 -4.08
N LYS A 86 9.32 -2.58 -4.42
CA LYS A 86 9.99 -1.60 -3.55
C LYS A 86 9.99 -0.25 -4.23
N ILE A 87 9.71 0.80 -3.49
CA ILE A 87 9.80 2.18 -3.97
C ILE A 87 10.59 2.97 -2.93
N TYR A 88 11.62 3.68 -3.36
CA TYR A 88 12.46 4.48 -2.49
C TYR A 88 12.05 5.95 -2.62
N TYR A 89 11.73 6.58 -1.50
CA TYR A 89 11.34 7.97 -1.43
C TYR A 89 12.39 8.81 -0.70
N ILE A 90 12.55 10.05 -1.13
CA ILE A 90 13.21 11.12 -0.37
C ILE A 90 12.23 12.29 -0.31
N ASN A 91 11.85 12.71 0.90
CA ASN A 91 10.92 13.82 1.11
C ASN A 91 9.62 13.73 0.29
N GLY A 92 9.07 12.52 0.14
CA GLY A 92 7.85 12.24 -0.63
C GLY A 92 8.04 12.05 -2.13
N ASN A 93 9.25 12.26 -2.67
CA ASN A 93 9.54 12.08 -4.09
C ASN A 93 10.17 10.72 -4.38
N ILE A 94 9.68 10.02 -5.41
CA ILE A 94 10.23 8.73 -5.84
C ILE A 94 11.64 8.95 -6.39
N GLN A 95 12.59 8.19 -5.85
CA GLN A 95 13.98 8.13 -6.32
C GLN A 95 14.23 6.89 -7.18
N ARG A 96 13.66 5.76 -6.77
CA ARG A 96 13.82 4.48 -7.46
C ARG A 96 12.60 3.61 -7.24
N CYS A 97 12.21 2.87 -8.28
CA CYS A 97 11.17 1.85 -8.18
C CYS A 97 11.71 0.52 -8.68
N LEU A 98 11.51 -0.54 -7.90
CA LEU A 98 11.87 -1.92 -8.23
C LEU A 98 10.62 -2.79 -8.22
N ILE A 99 10.47 -3.64 -9.21
CA ILE A 99 9.39 -4.63 -9.27
C ILE A 99 9.95 -6.02 -9.59
N ASP A 100 9.37 -7.03 -8.95
CA ASP A 100 9.80 -8.41 -9.09
C ASP A 100 9.40 -9.01 -10.46
N LEU A 101 10.35 -9.66 -11.12
CA LEU A 101 10.17 -10.31 -12.43
C LEU A 101 9.12 -11.43 -12.38
N ASP A 102 9.20 -12.30 -11.35
CA ASP A 102 8.27 -13.42 -11.23
C ASP A 102 6.83 -12.92 -11.02
N TYR A 103 6.67 -11.84 -10.25
CA TYR A 103 5.37 -11.16 -10.11
C TYR A 103 4.80 -10.66 -11.45
N ILE A 104 5.62 -10.04 -12.31
CA ILE A 104 5.18 -9.56 -13.61
C ILE A 104 4.73 -10.74 -14.47
N MET A 105 5.58 -11.75 -14.63
CA MET A 105 5.28 -12.92 -15.48
C MET A 105 4.01 -13.65 -15.03
N LEU A 106 3.86 -13.88 -13.72
CA LEU A 106 2.67 -14.52 -13.15
C LEU A 106 1.42 -13.65 -13.33
N SER A 107 1.55 -12.33 -13.21
CA SER A 107 0.43 -11.40 -13.37
C SER A 107 -0.02 -11.33 -14.84
N GLU A 108 0.89 -11.27 -15.80
CA GLU A 108 0.59 -11.28 -17.24
C GLU A 108 -0.10 -12.59 -17.64
N LYS A 109 0.44 -13.75 -17.23
CA LYS A 109 -0.17 -15.06 -17.48
C LYS A 109 -1.59 -15.12 -16.92
N LYS A 110 -1.78 -14.69 -15.67
CA LYS A 110 -3.10 -14.68 -15.01
C LYS A 110 -4.10 -13.77 -15.74
N LEU A 111 -3.68 -12.56 -16.12
CA LEU A 111 -4.55 -11.62 -16.83
C LEU A 111 -4.94 -12.15 -18.21
N SER A 112 -3.99 -12.75 -18.94
CA SER A 112 -4.24 -13.39 -20.24
C SER A 112 -5.27 -14.52 -20.13
N THR A 113 -5.12 -15.43 -19.16
CA THR A 113 -6.09 -16.50 -18.91
C THR A 113 -7.48 -15.95 -18.55
N LEU A 114 -7.55 -14.94 -17.69
CA LEU A 114 -8.82 -14.33 -17.31
C LEU A 114 -9.49 -13.62 -18.49
N LYS A 115 -8.72 -12.92 -19.31
CA LYS A 115 -9.23 -12.22 -20.50
C LYS A 115 -9.86 -13.18 -21.49
N LYS A 116 -9.18 -14.30 -21.80
CA LYS A 116 -9.72 -15.37 -22.65
C LYS A 116 -10.99 -16.00 -22.07
N LYS A 117 -11.01 -16.26 -20.75
CA LYS A 117 -12.18 -16.85 -20.09
C LYS A 117 -13.45 -15.98 -20.20
N TYR A 118 -13.30 -14.66 -20.21
CA TYR A 118 -14.44 -13.74 -20.17
C TYR A 118 -14.69 -12.98 -21.46
N SER A 119 -13.87 -13.16 -22.52
CA SER A 119 -14.02 -12.43 -23.78
C SER A 119 -15.27 -12.81 -24.58
N GLU A 120 -15.80 -14.02 -24.38
CA GLU A 120 -16.96 -14.54 -25.12
C GLU A 120 -18.30 -14.28 -24.40
N ASN A 121 -18.28 -13.71 -23.19
CA ASN A 121 -19.47 -13.49 -22.39
C ASN A 121 -19.85 -12.00 -22.34
N SER A 122 -20.87 -11.63 -23.12
CA SER A 122 -21.37 -10.25 -23.26
C SER A 122 -21.88 -9.64 -21.95
N GLU A 123 -22.23 -10.44 -20.95
CA GLU A 123 -22.70 -10.01 -19.63
C GLU A 123 -21.55 -9.71 -18.64
N LYS A 124 -20.29 -10.01 -18.99
CA LYS A 124 -19.12 -9.84 -18.10
C LYS A 124 -18.30 -8.58 -18.39
N LYS A 125 -18.92 -7.54 -18.95
CA LYS A 125 -18.27 -6.25 -19.29
C LYS A 125 -17.50 -5.65 -18.11
N ASP A 126 -18.07 -5.69 -16.90
CA ASP A 126 -17.42 -5.14 -15.70
C ASP A 126 -16.14 -5.89 -15.31
N ILE A 127 -16.14 -7.22 -15.48
CA ILE A 127 -14.96 -8.04 -15.23
C ILE A 127 -13.86 -7.69 -16.24
N LEU A 128 -14.21 -7.56 -17.53
CA LEU A 128 -13.27 -7.15 -18.57
C LEU A 128 -12.70 -5.75 -18.33
N LYS A 129 -13.51 -4.81 -17.81
CA LYS A 129 -13.05 -3.48 -17.37
C LYS A 129 -12.02 -3.60 -16.24
N THR A 130 -12.31 -4.38 -15.20
CA THR A 130 -11.35 -4.61 -14.09
C THR A 130 -10.05 -5.29 -14.58
N ILE A 131 -10.14 -6.19 -15.56
CA ILE A 131 -8.95 -6.82 -16.17
C ILE A 131 -8.10 -5.75 -16.87
N ARG A 132 -8.72 -4.90 -17.70
CA ARG A 132 -8.01 -3.80 -18.41
C ARG A 132 -7.33 -2.84 -17.44
N GLU A 133 -7.98 -2.46 -16.34
CA GLU A 133 -7.39 -1.61 -15.30
C GLU A 133 -6.14 -2.26 -14.68
N LYS A 134 -6.17 -3.57 -14.47
CA LYS A 134 -5.00 -4.33 -13.97
C LYS A 134 -3.89 -4.44 -15.02
N GLU A 135 -4.23 -4.61 -16.29
CA GLU A 135 -3.26 -4.61 -17.41
C GLU A 135 -2.55 -3.25 -17.50
N ILE A 136 -3.30 -2.13 -17.48
CA ILE A 136 -2.75 -0.76 -17.50
C ILE A 136 -1.82 -0.54 -16.32
N LYS A 137 -2.24 -0.93 -15.11
CA LYS A 137 -1.40 -0.81 -13.91
C LYS A 137 -0.12 -1.63 -14.02
N LEU A 138 -0.18 -2.84 -14.59
CA LEU A 138 1.00 -3.67 -14.79
C LEU A 138 1.94 -3.07 -15.83
N LEU A 139 1.39 -2.47 -16.90
CA LEU A 139 2.16 -1.76 -17.92
C LEU A 139 2.89 -0.54 -17.33
N SER A 140 2.20 0.32 -16.58
CA SER A 140 2.84 1.44 -15.87
C SER A 140 3.96 0.94 -14.94
N ASN A 141 3.74 -0.14 -14.18
CA ASN A 141 4.82 -0.68 -13.37
C ASN A 141 6.05 -1.13 -14.19
N LYS A 142 5.86 -1.67 -15.40
CA LYS A 142 6.97 -2.08 -16.28
C LYS A 142 7.72 -0.88 -16.88
N GLN A 143 7.03 0.25 -17.05
CA GLN A 143 7.60 1.49 -17.59
C GLN A 143 8.31 2.30 -16.49
N ASP A 144 7.69 2.39 -15.31
CA ASP A 144 8.11 3.30 -14.24
C ASP A 144 9.08 2.66 -13.25
N CYS A 145 9.29 1.34 -13.32
CA CYS A 145 10.11 0.59 -12.37
C CYS A 145 11.12 -0.31 -13.07
N GLU A 146 12.29 -0.44 -12.46
CA GLU A 146 13.30 -1.41 -12.83
C GLU A 146 12.81 -2.82 -12.49
N ILE A 147 12.85 -3.73 -13.46
CA ILE A 147 12.42 -5.12 -13.31
C ILE A 147 13.62 -5.93 -12.85
N ILE A 148 13.54 -6.52 -11.66
CA ILE A 148 14.60 -7.36 -11.10
C ILE A 148 14.02 -8.64 -10.51
N LYS A 149 14.85 -9.66 -10.27
CA LYS A 149 14.42 -10.85 -9.52
C LYS A 149 14.74 -10.68 -8.04
N PHE A 150 13.74 -10.65 -7.18
CA PHE A 150 13.98 -10.61 -5.74
C PHE A 150 14.42 -12.01 -5.28
N GLN A 151 15.57 -12.10 -4.61
CA GLN A 151 15.97 -13.35 -3.95
C GLN A 151 14.98 -13.63 -2.80
N GLN A 152 14.38 -14.81 -2.81
CA GLN A 152 13.60 -15.31 -1.67
C GLN A 152 14.61 -15.82 -0.64
N LEU A 153 14.68 -15.15 0.52
CA LEU A 153 15.32 -15.69 1.72
C LEU A 153 14.50 -16.86 2.26
#